data_AF-A0A1F6XNW2-F1
#
_entry.id   AF-A0A1F6XNW2-F1
#
_cell.length_a   1.000
_cell.length_b   1.000
_cell.length_c   1.000
_cell.angle_alpha   90.00
_cell.angle_beta   90.00
_cell.angle_gamma   90.00
#
_symmetry.space_group_name_H-M   'P 1'
#
loop_
_entity.id
_entity.type
_entity.pdbx_description
1 polymer ?
#
loop_
_entity_poly.entity_id
_entity_poly.type
_entity_poly.pdbx_seq_one_letter_code
_entity_poly.pdbx_strand_id
1 'polypeptide(L)'
;MITPELIGYIKGEFAKGRTREDIRAELVRNGGWSEVDLNEGFRMAIPMQNFVAPSATNQYTINPEVKSEKKLSRKTSENLIFIIVALICLVVWYFYQPQIIGFWNSGVDNIKGLFSSYFSPKTPETADTSTAGDSNNGVASDATSAKDCGTSTAPDLKNATTTISHISVLNCLGTSALSCENAKAVLKSDLFPDVFQIIKTGETCNFKLSYGLDSTLFDRAGKKLAGQSISCPVNIVKAIDESKNPPTFTAPSKDNPVKYASQIHFYGSLGVFVENNLEKNKIQNLGCSGSYIDSVITSYNRMQSQ
;
A
#
# COMPACT_ATOMS: atom_id res chain seq x y z
N MET A 1 15.08 -24.16 -15.34
CA MET A 1 14.88 -25.17 -14.26
C MET A 1 16.12 -25.20 -13.40
N ILE A 2 16.00 -24.84 -12.13
CA ILE A 2 17.14 -24.81 -11.19
C ILE A 2 17.51 -26.24 -10.80
N THR A 3 18.77 -26.61 -10.95
CA THR A 3 19.25 -27.94 -10.55
C THR A 3 20.06 -27.90 -9.25
N PRO A 4 20.11 -28.99 -8.48
CA PRO A 4 20.93 -29.08 -7.27
C PRO A 4 22.43 -28.80 -7.52
N GLU A 5 22.93 -29.14 -8.71
CA GLU A 5 24.32 -28.90 -9.12
C GLU A 5 24.61 -27.41 -9.27
N LEU A 6 23.68 -26.64 -9.82
CA LEU A 6 23.78 -25.18 -9.91
C LEU A 6 23.85 -24.55 -8.51
N ILE A 7 22.98 -25.00 -7.60
CA ILE A 7 22.95 -24.50 -6.21
C ILE A 7 24.27 -24.85 -5.50
N GLY A 8 24.78 -26.07 -5.69
CA GLY A 8 26.06 -26.52 -5.16
C GLY A 8 27.24 -25.70 -5.70
N TYR A 9 27.25 -25.43 -7.00
CA TYR A 9 28.27 -24.59 -7.65
C TYR A 9 28.26 -23.16 -7.09
N ILE A 10 27.10 -22.52 -7.01
CA ILE A 10 26.96 -21.16 -6.47
C ILE A 10 27.49 -21.10 -5.02
N LYS A 11 27.12 -22.06 -4.16
CA LYS A 11 27.64 -22.14 -2.78
C LYS A 11 29.16 -22.31 -2.74
N GLY A 12 29.72 -23.15 -3.61
CA GLY A 12 31.15 -23.38 -3.71
C GLY A 12 31.93 -22.13 -4.15
N GLU A 13 31.40 -21.35 -5.08
CA GLU A 13 32.03 -20.11 -5.53
C GLU A 13 31.96 -18.99 -4.48
N PHE A 14 30.87 -18.91 -3.71
CA PHE A 14 30.81 -18.02 -2.55
C PHE A 14 31.81 -18.40 -1.45
N ALA A 15 32.02 -19.69 -1.21
CA ALA A 15 33.03 -20.16 -0.26
C ALA A 15 34.47 -19.81 -0.69
N LYS A 16 34.69 -19.58 -1.99
CA LYS A 16 35.96 -19.08 -2.56
C LYS A 16 36.08 -17.55 -2.50
N GLY A 17 35.09 -16.85 -1.95
CA GLY A 17 35.08 -15.39 -1.79
C GLY A 17 34.68 -14.60 -3.03
N ARG A 18 34.09 -15.25 -4.05
CA ARG A 18 33.62 -14.55 -5.24
C ARG A 18 32.31 -13.82 -4.97
N THR A 19 32.12 -12.69 -5.65
CA THR A 19 30.89 -11.89 -5.52
C THR A 19 29.75 -12.51 -6.32
N ARG A 20 28.52 -12.17 -5.95
CA ARG A 20 27.31 -12.61 -6.66
C ARG A 20 27.38 -12.19 -8.13
N GLU A 21 27.85 -10.99 -8.39
CA GLU A 21 27.94 -10.37 -9.71
C GLU A 21 28.94 -11.12 -10.60
N ASP A 22 30.09 -11.54 -10.05
CA ASP A 22 31.10 -12.32 -10.78
C ASP A 22 30.58 -13.70 -11.16
N ILE A 23 29.94 -14.39 -10.21
CA ILE A 23 29.35 -15.72 -10.42
C ILE A 23 28.22 -15.64 -11.44
N ARG A 24 27.38 -14.59 -11.37
CA ARG A 24 26.28 -14.34 -12.30
C ARG A 24 26.80 -14.10 -13.71
N ALA A 25 27.79 -13.22 -13.88
CA ALA A 25 28.36 -12.90 -15.18
C ALA A 25 28.97 -14.15 -15.85
N GLU A 26 29.62 -15.01 -15.07
CA GLU A 26 30.20 -16.25 -15.58
C GLU A 26 29.14 -17.30 -15.95
N LEU A 27 28.10 -17.49 -15.14
CA LEU A 27 27.05 -18.46 -15.43
C LEU A 27 26.15 -18.06 -16.60
N VAL A 28 25.95 -16.75 -16.83
CA VAL A 28 25.28 -16.25 -18.04
C VAL A 28 26.16 -16.46 -19.27
N ARG A 29 27.45 -16.13 -19.19
CA ARG A 29 28.36 -16.15 -20.34
C ARG A 29 28.79 -17.57 -20.74
N ASN A 30 29.10 -18.41 -19.76
CA ASN A 30 29.72 -19.73 -19.97
C ASN A 30 28.80 -20.90 -19.58
N GLY A 31 27.79 -20.65 -18.74
CA GLY A 31 26.89 -21.68 -18.22
C GLY A 31 25.55 -21.80 -18.94
N GLY A 32 25.21 -20.85 -19.83
CA GLY A 32 23.95 -20.86 -20.59
C GLY A 32 22.71 -20.67 -19.72
N TRP A 33 22.87 -20.15 -18.50
CA TRP A 33 21.76 -19.97 -17.57
C TRP A 33 21.02 -18.65 -17.83
N SER A 34 19.69 -18.71 -17.75
CA SER A 34 18.86 -17.52 -17.83
C SER A 34 18.98 -16.68 -16.56
N GLU A 35 18.83 -15.36 -16.67
CA GLU A 35 18.84 -14.44 -15.52
C GLU A 35 17.78 -14.78 -14.48
N VAL A 36 16.65 -15.34 -14.93
CA VAL A 36 15.54 -15.76 -14.07
C VAL A 36 15.96 -16.98 -13.25
N ASP A 37 16.51 -18.01 -13.89
CA ASP A 37 16.98 -19.22 -13.21
C ASP A 37 18.12 -18.92 -12.22
N LEU A 38 19.02 -18.00 -12.58
CA LEU A 38 20.10 -17.58 -11.69
C LEU A 38 19.58 -16.82 -10.48
N ASN A 39 18.63 -15.91 -10.65
CA ASN A 39 18.06 -15.17 -9.53
C ASN A 39 17.39 -16.12 -8.52
N GLU A 40 16.69 -17.14 -9.00
CA GLU A 40 16.13 -18.16 -8.12
C GLU A 40 17.22 -19.07 -7.51
N GLY A 41 18.22 -19.46 -8.29
CA GLY A 41 19.37 -20.24 -7.81
C GLY A 41 20.16 -19.55 -6.70
N PHE A 42 20.39 -18.23 -6.82
CA PHE A 42 21.04 -17.41 -5.79
C PHE A 42 20.20 -17.34 -4.51
N ARG A 43 18.86 -17.25 -4.61
CA ARG A 43 17.95 -17.26 -3.44
C ARG A 43 17.96 -18.59 -2.70
N MET A 44 18.15 -19.71 -3.42
CA MET A 44 18.25 -21.04 -2.82
C MET A 44 19.65 -21.36 -2.27
N ALA A 45 20.69 -20.81 -2.90
CA ALA A 45 22.08 -21.04 -2.49
C ALA A 45 22.44 -20.31 -1.19
N ILE A 46 21.91 -19.11 -0.98
CA ILE A 46 22.07 -18.35 0.27
C ILE A 46 20.68 -17.89 0.71
N PRO A 47 19.98 -18.64 1.59
CA PRO A 47 18.82 -18.10 2.27
C PRO A 47 19.29 -16.84 3.01
N MET A 48 18.62 -15.71 2.81
CA MET A 48 19.01 -14.40 3.33
C MET A 48 19.24 -14.42 4.86
N GLN A 49 20.44 -14.80 5.27
CA GLN A 49 21.03 -14.62 6.58
C GLN A 49 22.45 -14.13 6.32
N ASN A 50 22.72 -12.91 6.80
CA ASN A 50 24.04 -12.31 6.92
C ASN A 50 24.71 -11.85 5.61
N PHE A 51 24.13 -10.85 4.95
CA PHE A 51 24.97 -9.84 4.27
C PHE A 51 25.26 -8.72 5.27
N VAL A 52 26.29 -8.92 6.09
CA VAL A 52 26.99 -7.81 6.76
C VAL A 52 28.05 -7.34 5.77
N ALA A 53 27.93 -6.10 5.31
CA ALA A 53 28.97 -5.46 4.51
C ALA A 53 30.27 -5.37 5.34
N PRO A 54 31.46 -5.51 4.71
CA PRO A 54 32.71 -5.40 5.44
C PRO A 54 32.92 -3.94 5.83
N SER A 55 33.12 -3.69 7.13
CA SER A 55 33.76 -2.47 7.59
C SER A 55 34.84 -2.82 8.60
N ALA A 56 35.98 -2.21 8.33
CA ALA A 56 37.28 -2.47 8.90
C ALA A 56 37.33 -2.27 10.43
N THR A 57 38.01 -3.21 11.09
CA THR A 57 39.16 -2.97 11.97
C THR A 57 38.97 -2.25 13.32
N ASN A 58 39.53 -2.92 14.35
CA ASN A 58 39.93 -2.48 15.71
C ASN A 58 38.83 -2.52 16.79
N GLN A 59 39.05 -2.97 18.03
CA GLN A 59 40.08 -3.74 18.72
C GLN A 59 39.57 -3.84 20.18
N TYR A 60 39.86 -4.95 20.88
CA TYR A 60 39.95 -5.11 22.35
C TYR A 60 38.80 -4.68 23.29
N THR A 61 38.23 -5.64 24.05
CA THR A 61 38.55 -5.88 25.50
C THR A 61 37.41 -6.62 26.25
N ILE A 62 37.70 -7.87 26.64
CA ILE A 62 37.53 -8.55 27.96
C ILE A 62 36.31 -8.22 28.87
N ASN A 63 35.52 -9.29 29.13
CA ASN A 63 34.55 -9.63 30.20
C ASN A 63 34.84 -9.13 31.66
N PRO A 64 34.02 -9.46 32.69
CA PRO A 64 32.59 -9.19 32.96
C PRO A 64 32.41 -8.73 34.45
N GLU A 65 31.22 -8.95 35.04
CA GLU A 65 30.82 -8.82 36.47
C GLU A 65 30.41 -7.44 37.01
N VAL A 66 29.10 -7.26 37.20
CA VAL A 66 28.58 -6.48 38.33
C VAL A 66 27.46 -7.26 39.02
N LYS A 67 27.62 -7.36 40.34
CA LYS A 67 26.83 -8.10 41.31
C LYS A 67 25.37 -7.63 41.41
N SER A 68 24.50 -8.62 41.54
CA SER A 68 23.12 -8.51 41.99
C SER A 68 23.06 -8.07 43.45
N GLU A 69 22.39 -6.95 43.75
CA GLU A 69 21.90 -6.64 45.08
C GLU A 69 20.37 -6.48 45.10
N LYS A 70 19.80 -7.08 46.15
CA LYS A 70 18.37 -7.20 46.47
C LYS A 70 17.72 -5.84 46.72
N LYS A 71 16.43 -5.71 46.41
CA LYS A 71 15.43 -5.18 47.36
C LYS A 71 14.00 -5.48 46.91
N LEU A 72 13.37 -6.38 47.64
CA LEU A 72 11.93 -6.61 47.69
C LEU A 72 11.32 -5.54 48.61
N SER A 73 10.38 -4.72 48.13
CA SER A 73 9.50 -3.94 49.00
C SER A 73 8.10 -3.75 48.39
N ARG A 74 7.18 -4.56 48.90
CA ARG A 74 5.77 -4.33 49.22
C ARG A 74 5.16 -2.96 48.80
N LYS A 75 4.28 -2.98 47.79
CA LYS A 75 3.12 -2.08 47.68
C LYS A 75 1.94 -2.81 47.03
N THR A 76 1.18 -3.51 47.87
CA THR A 76 -0.07 -4.20 47.54
C THR A 76 -1.25 -3.24 47.68
N SER A 77 -1.78 -2.75 46.55
CA SER A 77 -3.22 -2.48 46.33
C SER A 77 -3.49 -1.71 45.02
N GLU A 78 -2.49 -1.09 44.39
CA GLU A 78 -2.65 -0.35 43.12
C GLU A 78 -2.48 -1.25 41.87
N ASN A 79 -1.83 -2.41 42.00
CA ASN A 79 -1.61 -3.32 40.87
C ASN A 79 -2.87 -4.06 40.40
N LEU A 80 -3.89 -4.22 41.25
CA LEU A 80 -5.10 -4.95 40.88
C LEU A 80 -5.94 -4.17 39.85
N ILE A 81 -6.01 -2.85 39.98
CA ILE A 81 -6.75 -1.99 39.04
C ILE A 81 -6.05 -1.97 37.67
N PHE A 82 -4.72 -1.88 37.63
CA PHE A 82 -3.97 -2.00 36.38
C PHE A 82 -4.11 -3.40 35.76
N ILE A 83 -4.16 -4.47 36.55
CA ILE A 83 -4.41 -5.82 36.04
C ILE A 83 -5.84 -5.94 35.49
N ILE A 84 -6.84 -5.36 36.15
CA ILE A 84 -8.23 -5.37 35.67
C ILE A 84 -8.38 -4.52 34.39
N VAL A 85 -7.79 -3.33 34.34
CA VAL A 85 -7.79 -2.50 33.13
C VAL A 85 -6.99 -3.17 32.01
N ALA A 86 -5.85 -3.79 32.30
CA ALA A 86 -5.08 -4.56 31.31
C ALA A 86 -5.84 -5.80 30.83
N LEU A 87 -6.60 -6.48 31.69
CA LEU A 87 -7.46 -7.60 31.32
C LEU A 87 -8.68 -7.14 30.52
N ILE A 88 -9.29 -6.00 30.84
CA ILE A 88 -10.38 -5.41 30.05
C ILE A 88 -9.84 -4.97 28.70
N CYS A 89 -8.67 -4.33 28.64
CA CYS A 89 -8.00 -3.99 27.38
C CYS A 89 -7.59 -5.24 26.60
N LEU A 90 -7.14 -6.32 27.25
CA LEU A 90 -6.84 -7.60 26.60
C LEU A 90 -8.11 -8.29 26.10
N VAL A 91 -9.23 -8.24 26.82
CA VAL A 91 -10.52 -8.81 26.39
C VAL A 91 -11.09 -7.98 25.24
N VAL A 92 -11.04 -6.66 25.31
CA VAL A 92 -11.42 -5.77 24.20
C VAL A 92 -10.49 -5.98 22.99
N TRP A 93 -9.18 -6.12 23.20
CA TRP A 93 -8.24 -6.44 22.12
C TRP A 93 -8.54 -7.82 21.51
N TYR A 94 -8.77 -8.84 22.33
CA TYR A 94 -8.98 -10.22 21.90
C TYR A 94 -10.35 -10.46 21.26
N PHE A 95 -11.40 -9.77 21.70
CA PHE A 95 -12.76 -9.88 21.12
C PHE A 95 -12.99 -8.96 19.93
N TYR A 96 -12.28 -7.83 19.80
CA TYR A 96 -12.46 -6.91 18.66
C TYR A 96 -11.42 -7.09 17.54
N GLN A 97 -10.30 -7.81 17.75
CA GLN A 97 -9.36 -8.14 16.68
C GLN A 97 -9.80 -9.20 15.64
N PRO A 98 -10.69 -10.18 15.90
CA PRO A 98 -10.87 -11.28 14.95
C PRO A 98 -11.60 -10.90 13.66
N GLN A 99 -12.26 -9.73 13.59
CA GLN A 99 -12.84 -9.24 12.34
C GLN A 99 -11.83 -8.52 11.43
N ILE A 100 -10.68 -8.09 11.97
CA ILE A 100 -9.63 -7.40 11.20
C ILE A 100 -8.51 -8.39 10.83
N ILE A 101 -8.21 -9.39 11.66
CA ILE A 101 -7.09 -10.33 11.40
C ILE A 101 -7.44 -11.42 10.37
N GLY A 102 -8.70 -11.88 10.30
CA GLY A 102 -9.13 -12.85 9.29
C GLY A 102 -9.00 -12.34 7.84
N PHE A 103 -9.06 -11.02 7.67
CA PHE A 103 -8.90 -10.35 6.38
C PHE A 103 -7.43 -10.24 5.93
N TRP A 104 -6.50 -10.19 6.88
CA TRP A 104 -5.11 -9.78 6.62
C TRP A 104 -4.11 -10.92 6.36
N ASN A 105 -4.44 -12.17 6.71
CA ASN A 105 -3.51 -13.32 6.55
C ASN A 105 -3.27 -13.79 5.09
N SER A 106 -3.67 -13.01 4.07
CA SER A 106 -3.39 -13.28 2.64
C SER A 106 -3.32 -11.98 1.83
N GLY A 107 -2.59 -11.02 2.40
CA GLY A 107 -2.52 -9.62 1.98
C GLY A 107 -2.30 -9.39 0.48
N VAL A 108 -3.03 -8.38 -0.02
CA VAL A 108 -3.14 -7.85 -1.39
C VAL A 108 -4.01 -8.65 -2.36
N ASP A 109 -3.83 -9.97 -2.52
CA ASP A 109 -4.68 -10.73 -3.48
C ASP A 109 -6.09 -10.96 -2.92
N ASN A 110 -6.20 -11.24 -1.61
CA ASN A 110 -7.49 -11.28 -0.94
C ASN A 110 -8.11 -9.90 -0.71
N ILE A 111 -7.35 -8.81 -0.84
CA ILE A 111 -7.87 -7.44 -0.75
C ILE A 111 -8.58 -7.07 -2.05
N LYS A 112 -8.03 -7.43 -3.23
CA LYS A 112 -8.79 -7.39 -4.49
C LYS A 112 -10.06 -8.26 -4.39
N GLY A 113 -9.97 -9.43 -3.75
CA GLY A 113 -11.13 -10.29 -3.44
C GLY A 113 -12.17 -9.61 -2.54
N LEU A 114 -11.75 -8.92 -1.47
CA LEU A 114 -12.66 -8.17 -0.60
C LEU A 114 -13.30 -6.98 -1.32
N PHE A 115 -12.56 -6.27 -2.17
CA PHE A 115 -13.11 -5.16 -2.96
C PHE A 115 -13.96 -5.60 -4.15
N SER A 116 -13.70 -6.77 -4.73
CA SER A 116 -14.66 -7.44 -5.61
C SER A 116 -15.94 -7.85 -4.86
N SER A 117 -15.84 -8.09 -3.54
CA SER A 117 -17.00 -8.28 -2.69
C SER A 117 -17.61 -6.97 -2.18
N TYR A 118 -16.96 -5.81 -2.22
CA TYR A 118 -17.60 -4.49 -1.97
C TYR A 118 -18.22 -3.88 -3.24
N PHE A 119 -17.69 -4.22 -4.41
CA PHE A 119 -18.03 -3.61 -5.67
C PHE A 119 -18.29 -4.72 -6.69
N SER A 120 -19.56 -4.88 -7.07
CA SER A 120 -19.95 -5.87 -8.06
C SER A 120 -20.26 -5.17 -9.39
N PRO A 121 -19.66 -5.61 -10.52
CA PRO A 121 -20.18 -5.23 -11.82
C PRO A 121 -21.57 -5.84 -11.95
N LYS A 122 -22.61 -5.00 -12.01
CA LYS A 122 -23.93 -5.46 -12.45
C LYS A 122 -23.89 -5.54 -13.97
N THR A 123 -24.19 -6.71 -14.52
CA THR A 123 -24.53 -6.86 -15.94
C THR A 123 -25.73 -5.94 -16.23
N PRO A 124 -25.71 -5.14 -17.30
CA PRO A 124 -26.83 -4.27 -17.63
C PRO A 124 -28.05 -5.14 -17.93
N GLU A 125 -29.04 -5.07 -17.04
CA GLU A 125 -30.39 -5.55 -17.32
C GLU A 125 -31.04 -4.48 -18.20
N THR A 126 -31.39 -4.88 -19.42
CA THR A 126 -32.04 -4.06 -20.43
C THR A 126 -33.34 -3.48 -19.86
N ALA A 127 -33.42 -2.17 -19.73
CA ALA A 127 -34.68 -1.46 -19.56
C ALA A 127 -34.64 -0.16 -20.36
N ASP A 128 -35.72 0.03 -21.10
CA ASP A 128 -35.91 0.92 -22.23
C ASP A 128 -35.74 2.42 -21.98
N THR A 129 -35.27 3.07 -23.05
CA THR A 129 -35.51 4.44 -23.51
C THR A 129 -36.69 5.19 -22.85
N SER A 130 -36.44 6.37 -22.27
CA SER A 130 -36.92 7.67 -22.83
C SER A 130 -36.79 8.91 -21.89
N THR A 131 -36.29 9.99 -22.51
CA THR A 131 -36.58 11.44 -22.34
C THR A 131 -36.06 12.30 -21.15
N ALA A 132 -35.10 13.16 -21.53
CA ALA A 132 -35.05 14.64 -21.45
C ALA A 132 -34.87 15.39 -20.12
N GLY A 133 -33.97 16.39 -20.14
CA GLY A 133 -33.93 17.49 -19.17
C GLY A 133 -32.57 18.19 -19.06
N ASP A 134 -32.29 19.09 -20.00
CA ASP A 134 -31.19 20.06 -20.00
C ASP A 134 -31.41 21.12 -18.90
N SER A 135 -30.38 21.52 -18.14
CA SER A 135 -30.22 22.86 -17.52
C SER A 135 -28.95 23.01 -16.67
N ASN A 136 -28.26 24.12 -16.94
CA ASN A 136 -26.93 24.54 -16.56
C ASN A 136 -26.76 25.14 -15.14
N ASN A 137 -25.46 25.27 -14.79
CA ASN A 137 -24.79 26.21 -13.86
C ASN A 137 -24.62 25.77 -12.39
N GLY A 138 -23.44 25.88 -11.77
CA GLY A 138 -22.19 26.53 -12.17
C GLY A 138 -20.98 25.87 -11.53
N VAL A 139 -20.02 25.51 -12.38
CA VAL A 139 -18.67 25.11 -11.96
C VAL A 139 -17.81 26.37 -12.00
N ALA A 140 -17.53 26.93 -10.83
CA ALA A 140 -16.42 27.86 -10.69
C ALA A 140 -15.12 27.04 -10.82
N SER A 141 -14.64 26.93 -12.06
CA SER A 141 -13.38 26.31 -12.41
C SER A 141 -12.29 27.37 -12.29
N ASP A 142 -11.54 27.37 -11.19
CA ASP A 142 -10.25 28.04 -11.15
C ASP A 142 -9.25 27.12 -11.85
N ALA A 143 -9.23 27.24 -13.19
CA ALA A 143 -8.41 26.42 -14.08
C ALA A 143 -6.95 26.89 -14.03
N THR A 144 -6.26 26.59 -12.93
CA THR A 144 -4.81 26.40 -13.01
C THR A 144 -4.59 25.11 -13.80
N SER A 145 -4.20 25.20 -15.07
CA SER A 145 -4.04 24.05 -15.98
C SER A 145 -3.23 22.94 -15.32
N ALA A 146 -3.89 21.86 -14.89
CA ALA A 146 -3.22 20.71 -14.30
C ALA A 146 -2.36 20.03 -15.37
N LYS A 147 -1.11 19.73 -15.03
CA LYS A 147 -0.19 19.00 -15.90
C LYS A 147 -0.78 17.62 -16.23
N ASP A 148 -0.97 17.34 -17.51
CA ASP A 148 -1.42 16.02 -17.96
C ASP A 148 -0.23 15.05 -17.95
N CYS A 149 -0.29 14.08 -17.04
CA CYS A 149 0.69 13.01 -16.88
C CYS A 149 0.36 11.78 -17.74
N GLY A 150 -0.77 11.75 -18.47
CA GLY A 150 -1.14 10.70 -19.39
C GLY A 150 -2.00 9.58 -18.79
N THR A 151 -2.07 8.46 -19.52
CA THR A 151 -2.88 7.29 -19.16
C THR A 151 -2.00 6.05 -18.99
N SER A 152 -2.25 5.28 -17.94
CA SER A 152 -1.58 4.02 -17.61
C SER A 152 -2.57 3.06 -16.95
N THR A 153 -2.13 1.85 -16.63
CA THR A 153 -2.82 0.94 -15.69
C THR A 153 -2.52 1.35 -14.25
N ALA A 154 -3.43 1.03 -13.32
CA ALA A 154 -3.20 1.22 -11.89
C ALA A 154 -2.04 0.35 -11.38
N PRO A 155 -1.22 0.86 -10.44
CA PRO A 155 -0.06 0.15 -9.93
C PRO A 155 -0.46 -1.11 -9.16
N ASP A 156 0.17 -2.23 -9.51
CA ASP A 156 0.12 -3.45 -8.70
C ASP A 156 1.21 -3.37 -7.61
N LEU A 157 0.82 -3.54 -6.33
CA LEU A 157 1.79 -3.50 -5.23
C LEU A 157 2.78 -4.67 -5.26
N LYS A 158 2.38 -5.81 -5.83
CA LYS A 158 3.23 -7.01 -5.93
C LYS A 158 4.10 -7.00 -7.17
N ASN A 159 3.63 -6.37 -8.24
CA ASN A 159 4.32 -6.27 -9.52
C ASN A 159 4.45 -4.81 -9.94
N ALA A 160 5.42 -4.09 -9.36
CA ALA A 160 5.68 -2.69 -9.67
C ALA A 160 6.28 -2.43 -11.07
N THR A 161 6.29 -3.42 -11.97
CA THR A 161 6.88 -3.34 -13.31
C THR A 161 5.96 -4.02 -14.31
N THR A 162 5.69 -3.44 -15.48
CA THR A 162 6.47 -3.81 -16.68
C THR A 162 6.14 -2.94 -17.91
N THR A 163 5.98 -1.62 -17.78
CA THR A 163 5.88 -0.77 -18.99
C THR A 163 6.51 0.62 -18.77
N ILE A 164 7.30 1.08 -19.75
CA ILE A 164 7.95 2.41 -19.71
C ILE A 164 6.92 3.53 -19.53
N SER A 165 5.73 3.38 -20.14
CA SER A 165 4.60 4.30 -19.98
C SER A 165 4.16 4.39 -18.52
N HIS A 166 3.98 3.26 -17.84
CA HIS A 166 3.58 3.21 -16.41
C HIS A 166 4.58 3.94 -15.50
N ILE A 167 5.89 3.75 -15.75
CA ILE A 167 6.94 4.44 -15.01
C ILE A 167 6.88 5.95 -15.25
N SER A 168 6.65 6.39 -16.50
CA SER A 168 6.58 7.82 -16.82
C SER A 168 5.37 8.55 -16.22
N VAL A 169 4.18 7.92 -16.24
CA VAL A 169 2.95 8.49 -15.67
C VAL A 169 3.09 8.63 -14.15
N LEU A 170 3.54 7.57 -13.47
CA LEU A 170 3.76 7.60 -12.03
C LEU A 170 4.88 8.53 -11.61
N ASN A 171 5.96 8.62 -12.40
CA ASN A 171 7.03 9.58 -12.13
C ASN A 171 6.49 11.02 -12.21
N CYS A 172 5.70 11.33 -13.23
CA CYS A 172 5.07 12.64 -13.39
C CYS A 172 4.18 12.99 -12.18
N LEU A 173 3.28 12.09 -11.79
CA LEU A 173 2.42 12.26 -10.62
C LEU A 173 3.22 12.41 -9.32
N GLY A 174 4.24 11.57 -9.14
CA GLY A 174 5.08 11.57 -7.95
C GLY A 174 5.88 12.84 -7.80
N THR A 175 6.48 13.32 -8.88
CA THR A 175 7.21 14.60 -8.90
C THR A 175 6.26 15.75 -8.58
N SER A 176 5.08 15.78 -9.19
CA SER A 176 4.08 16.81 -8.90
C SER A 176 3.54 16.74 -7.46
N ALA A 177 3.43 15.55 -6.87
CA ALA A 177 3.08 15.40 -5.46
C ALA A 177 4.19 15.93 -4.53
N LEU A 178 5.46 15.76 -4.90
CA LEU A 178 6.61 16.24 -4.13
C LEU A 178 6.81 17.76 -4.26
N SER A 179 6.64 18.31 -5.46
CA SER A 179 6.73 19.76 -5.73
C SER A 179 5.44 20.53 -5.40
N CYS A 180 4.37 19.81 -5.05
CA CYS A 180 3.03 20.35 -4.89
C CYS A 180 2.54 21.16 -6.10
N GLU A 181 2.51 20.50 -7.25
CA GLU A 181 2.03 21.05 -8.51
C GLU A 181 0.76 20.35 -8.96
N ASN A 182 -0.13 21.10 -9.63
CA ASN A 182 -1.35 20.53 -10.18
C ASN A 182 -1.01 19.52 -11.28
N ALA A 183 -1.47 18.28 -11.13
CA ALA A 183 -1.26 17.21 -12.10
C ALA A 183 -2.46 16.28 -12.19
N LYS A 184 -2.63 15.60 -13.33
CA LYS A 184 -3.71 14.66 -13.58
C LYS A 184 -3.21 13.49 -14.42
N ALA A 185 -3.64 12.29 -14.07
CA ALA A 185 -3.47 11.08 -14.89
C ALA A 185 -4.72 10.20 -14.83
N VAL A 186 -4.81 9.26 -15.76
CA VAL A 186 -5.78 8.18 -15.73
C VAL A 186 -5.04 6.85 -15.53
N LEU A 187 -5.28 6.20 -14.39
CA LEU A 187 -4.76 4.90 -14.00
C LEU A 187 -5.88 3.85 -14.07
N LYS A 188 -6.03 3.22 -15.24
CA LYS A 188 -7.09 2.23 -15.48
C LYS A 188 -7.05 1.10 -14.44
N SER A 189 -8.16 0.92 -13.75
CA SER A 189 -8.39 -0.14 -12.77
C SER A 189 -9.80 -0.69 -12.95
N ASP A 190 -9.95 -2.01 -12.76
CA ASP A 190 -11.27 -2.65 -12.84
C ASP A 190 -12.14 -2.37 -11.61
N LEU A 191 -11.53 -2.04 -10.47
CA LEU A 191 -12.22 -1.92 -9.17
C LEU A 191 -11.98 -0.60 -8.43
N PHE A 192 -10.84 0.05 -8.68
CA PHE A 192 -10.44 1.25 -7.96
C PHE A 192 -10.68 2.51 -8.79
N PRO A 193 -10.70 3.70 -8.14
CA PRO A 193 -10.78 4.97 -8.86
C PRO A 193 -9.67 5.08 -9.90
N ASP A 194 -10.03 5.46 -11.12
CA ASP A 194 -9.17 5.47 -12.28
C ASP A 194 -8.58 6.85 -12.58
N VAL A 195 -9.14 7.93 -12.06
CA VAL A 195 -8.60 9.29 -12.26
C VAL A 195 -7.82 9.71 -11.02
N PHE A 196 -6.52 9.95 -11.18
CA PHE A 196 -5.63 10.42 -10.12
C PHE A 196 -5.18 11.86 -10.40
N GLN A 197 -5.49 12.78 -9.49
CA GLN A 197 -5.11 14.18 -9.53
C GLN A 197 -4.28 14.58 -8.31
N ILE A 198 -3.31 15.47 -8.51
CA ILE A 198 -2.66 16.27 -7.47
C ILE A 198 -3.20 17.69 -7.61
N ILE A 199 -3.69 18.26 -6.52
CA ILE A 199 -4.35 19.56 -6.47
C ILE A 199 -3.67 20.41 -5.40
N LYS A 200 -3.04 21.50 -5.83
CA LYS A 200 -2.48 22.52 -4.95
C LYS A 200 -3.63 23.34 -4.35
N THR A 201 -3.69 23.38 -3.02
CA THR A 201 -4.66 24.14 -2.25
C THR A 201 -3.90 25.08 -1.32
N GLY A 202 -3.60 26.29 -1.81
CA GLY A 202 -2.74 27.24 -1.10
C GLY A 202 -1.31 26.72 -0.97
N GLU A 203 -0.84 26.54 0.27
CA GLU A 203 0.50 25.99 0.58
C GLU A 203 0.52 24.47 0.73
N THR A 204 -0.64 23.81 0.74
CA THR A 204 -0.73 22.35 0.89
C THR A 204 -1.15 21.70 -0.42
N CYS A 205 -0.85 20.41 -0.56
CA CYS A 205 -1.32 19.61 -1.69
C CYS A 205 -2.24 18.50 -1.23
N ASN A 206 -3.29 18.31 -2.02
CA ASN A 206 -4.23 17.23 -1.89
C ASN A 206 -4.05 16.27 -3.07
N PHE A 207 -4.15 14.98 -2.81
CA PHE A 207 -4.40 14.01 -3.86
C PHE A 207 -5.90 13.79 -3.96
N LYS A 208 -6.41 13.64 -5.17
CA LYS A 208 -7.80 13.29 -5.45
C LYS A 208 -7.83 12.05 -6.33
N LEU A 209 -8.59 11.05 -5.88
CA LEU A 209 -8.88 9.84 -6.62
C LEU A 209 -10.38 9.84 -6.94
N SER A 210 -10.73 9.59 -8.20
CA SER A 210 -12.14 9.56 -8.62
C SER A 210 -12.40 8.52 -9.69
N TYR A 211 -13.62 7.99 -9.70
CA TYR A 211 -14.10 7.16 -10.80
C TYR A 211 -14.53 8.03 -11.98
N GLY A 212 -14.19 7.58 -13.19
CA GLY A 212 -14.70 8.13 -14.45
C GLY A 212 -16.23 8.22 -14.47
N LEU A 213 -16.76 9.19 -15.22
CA LEU A 213 -18.20 9.39 -15.37
C LEU A 213 -18.89 8.22 -16.09
N ASP A 214 -18.11 7.46 -16.84
CA ASP A 214 -18.47 6.25 -17.58
C ASP A 214 -18.35 4.96 -16.75
N SER A 215 -17.91 5.04 -15.49
CA SER A 215 -17.81 3.86 -14.62
C SER A 215 -19.16 3.14 -14.47
N THR A 216 -19.16 1.84 -14.73
CA THR A 216 -20.33 0.95 -14.59
C THR A 216 -20.42 0.30 -13.21
N LEU A 217 -19.50 0.64 -12.30
CA LEU A 217 -19.41 0.03 -10.98
C LEU A 217 -20.49 0.56 -10.05
N PHE A 218 -21.02 -0.33 -9.23
CA PHE A 218 -21.95 -0.03 -8.15
C PHE A 218 -21.36 -0.48 -6.82
N ASP A 219 -21.63 0.30 -5.78
CA ASP A 219 -21.37 -0.12 -4.41
C ASP A 219 -22.38 -1.17 -3.93
N ARG A 220 -22.12 -1.81 -2.79
CA ARG A 220 -23.06 -2.78 -2.19
C ARG A 220 -24.39 -2.16 -1.78
N ALA A 221 -24.44 -0.84 -1.60
CA ALA A 221 -25.68 -0.13 -1.36
C ALA A 221 -26.53 0.04 -2.63
N GLY A 222 -25.97 -0.24 -3.81
CA GLY A 222 -26.62 -0.07 -5.11
C GLY A 222 -26.41 1.32 -5.71
N LYS A 223 -25.51 2.13 -5.15
CA LYS A 223 -25.18 3.46 -5.65
C LYS A 223 -24.09 3.36 -6.71
N LYS A 224 -24.28 4.07 -7.82
CA LYS A 224 -23.29 4.14 -8.90
C LYS A 224 -22.02 4.85 -8.42
N LEU A 225 -20.85 4.29 -8.75
CA LEU A 225 -19.55 4.88 -8.39
C LEU A 225 -19.10 5.98 -9.35
N ALA A 226 -19.69 6.07 -10.54
CA ALA A 226 -19.38 7.11 -11.51
C ALA A 226 -19.38 8.52 -10.90
N GLY A 227 -18.27 9.25 -11.11
CA GLY A 227 -18.09 10.61 -10.58
C GLY A 227 -17.83 10.70 -9.07
N GLN A 228 -17.86 9.58 -8.34
CA GLN A 228 -17.49 9.59 -6.93
C GLN A 228 -15.99 9.81 -6.78
N SER A 229 -15.61 10.53 -5.72
CA SER A 229 -14.22 10.86 -5.45
C SER A 229 -13.90 10.89 -3.97
N ILE A 230 -12.61 10.76 -3.68
CA ILE A 230 -11.98 11.05 -2.40
C ILE A 230 -10.82 12.01 -2.64
N SER A 231 -10.74 13.07 -1.83
CA SER A 231 -9.67 14.04 -1.83
C SER A 231 -9.08 14.13 -0.43
N CYS A 232 -7.77 13.97 -0.31
CA CYS A 232 -7.07 13.93 0.97
C CYS A 232 -5.74 14.69 0.87
N PRO A 233 -5.25 15.26 1.98
CA PRO A 233 -3.91 15.84 2.05
C PRO A 233 -2.80 14.83 1.71
N VAL A 234 -1.78 15.25 0.97
CA VAL A 234 -0.64 14.39 0.60
C VAL A 234 0.25 14.06 1.82
N ASN A 235 0.20 14.88 2.87
CA ASN A 235 0.98 14.66 4.10
C ASN A 235 0.48 13.50 4.97
N ILE A 236 -0.76 13.02 4.79
CA ILE A 236 -1.30 11.89 5.56
C ILE A 236 -0.95 10.53 4.94
N VAL A 237 -0.33 10.54 3.76
CA VAL A 237 -0.02 9.31 2.99
C VAL A 237 0.96 8.46 3.77
N LYS A 238 0.68 7.16 3.85
CA LYS A 238 1.55 6.17 4.48
C LYS A 238 1.81 5.00 3.54
N ALA A 239 2.97 4.39 3.71
CA ALA A 239 3.35 3.17 3.02
C ALA A 239 3.01 1.94 3.88
N ILE A 240 2.50 0.90 3.24
CA ILE A 240 2.36 -0.40 3.89
C ILE A 240 3.72 -1.08 4.00
N ASP A 241 4.05 -1.52 5.21
CA ASP A 241 5.22 -2.34 5.52
C ASP A 241 4.76 -3.78 5.77
N GLU A 242 4.85 -4.59 4.72
CA GLU A 242 4.49 -6.02 4.74
C GLU A 242 5.56 -6.91 5.40
N SER A 243 6.73 -6.35 5.74
CA SER A 243 7.78 -7.11 6.44
C SER A 243 7.40 -7.44 7.89
N LYS A 244 6.41 -6.72 8.44
CA LYS A 244 5.87 -6.94 9.79
C LYS A 244 4.59 -7.76 9.73
N ASN A 245 4.37 -8.57 10.76
CA ASN A 245 3.13 -9.31 10.94
C ASN A 245 2.48 -8.92 12.29
N PRO A 246 1.37 -8.17 12.30
CA PRO A 246 0.62 -7.70 11.13
C PRO A 246 1.34 -6.57 10.37
N PRO A 247 1.05 -6.37 9.06
CA PRO A 247 1.61 -5.26 8.30
C PRO A 247 1.27 -3.92 8.93
N THR A 248 2.21 -2.97 8.89
CA THR A 248 2.04 -1.68 9.54
C THR A 248 2.14 -0.53 8.55
N PHE A 249 1.39 0.55 8.78
CA PHE A 249 1.56 1.77 8.01
C PHE A 249 2.73 2.58 8.55
N THR A 250 3.66 2.95 7.66
CA THR A 250 4.90 3.66 7.95
C THR A 250 5.03 4.89 7.07
N ALA A 251 6.02 5.74 7.36
CA ALA A 251 6.29 6.91 6.54
C ALA A 251 6.60 6.50 5.09
N PRO A 252 6.04 7.20 4.08
CA PRO A 252 6.28 6.88 2.68
C PRO A 252 7.70 7.28 2.26
N SER A 253 8.24 6.60 1.25
CA SER A 253 9.54 6.96 0.68
C SER A 253 9.32 8.07 -0.34
N LYS A 254 10.02 9.20 -0.13
CA LYS A 254 9.98 10.37 -1.02
C LYS A 254 11.17 10.41 -2.00
N ASP A 255 12.11 9.46 -1.87
CA ASP A 255 13.34 9.41 -2.67
C ASP A 255 13.09 8.93 -4.10
N ASN A 256 11.99 8.21 -4.31
CA ASN A 256 11.59 7.70 -5.61
C ASN A 256 10.16 8.17 -5.93
N PRO A 257 9.99 9.13 -6.87
CA PRO A 257 8.68 9.67 -7.23
C PRO A 257 7.68 8.59 -7.71
N VAL A 258 8.15 7.60 -8.47
CA VAL A 258 7.30 6.48 -8.95
C VAL A 258 6.75 5.70 -7.76
N LYS A 259 7.62 5.34 -6.81
CA LYS A 259 7.22 4.63 -5.59
C LYS A 259 6.27 5.47 -4.76
N TYR A 260 6.52 6.77 -4.64
CA TYR A 260 5.69 7.69 -3.87
C TYR A 260 4.27 7.80 -4.47
N ALA A 261 4.16 7.98 -5.79
CA ALA A 261 2.87 8.01 -6.49
C ALA A 261 2.06 6.72 -6.28
N SER A 262 2.73 5.55 -6.37
CA SER A 262 2.09 4.27 -6.09
C SER A 262 1.58 4.17 -4.65
N GLN A 263 2.37 4.66 -3.68
CA GLN A 263 1.97 4.69 -2.27
C GLN A 263 0.77 5.62 -2.03
N ILE A 264 0.73 6.79 -2.68
CA ILE A 264 -0.42 7.70 -2.62
C ILE A 264 -1.67 7.01 -3.18
N HIS A 265 -1.57 6.42 -4.37
CA HIS A 265 -2.68 5.74 -5.03
C HIS A 265 -3.23 4.59 -4.16
N PHE A 266 -2.35 3.75 -3.62
CA PHE A 266 -2.74 2.66 -2.73
C PHE A 266 -3.38 3.17 -1.44
N TYR A 267 -2.74 4.14 -0.79
CA TYR A 267 -3.22 4.67 0.48
C TYR A 267 -4.58 5.37 0.32
N GLY A 268 -4.76 6.14 -0.75
CA GLY A 268 -6.04 6.79 -1.05
C GLY A 268 -7.16 5.83 -1.43
N SER A 269 -6.83 4.75 -2.16
CA SER A 269 -7.82 3.76 -2.59
C SER A 269 -8.26 2.85 -1.43
N LEU A 270 -7.34 2.51 -0.53
CA LEU A 270 -7.50 1.46 0.47
C LEU A 270 -6.95 1.85 1.85
N GLY A 271 -5.70 2.29 1.90
CA GLY A 271 -4.96 2.47 3.15
C GLY A 271 -5.64 3.39 4.16
N VAL A 272 -6.24 4.49 3.71
CA VAL A 272 -6.92 5.46 4.58
C VAL A 272 -8.11 4.84 5.30
N PHE A 273 -8.85 3.95 4.66
CA PHE A 273 -10.00 3.27 5.26
C PHE A 273 -9.54 2.20 6.24
N VAL A 274 -8.53 1.42 5.84
CA VAL A 274 -8.02 0.31 6.64
C VAL A 274 -7.34 0.81 7.92
N GLU A 275 -6.50 1.84 7.82
CA GLU A 275 -5.81 2.38 8.99
C GLU A 275 -6.78 3.01 10.01
N ASN A 276 -7.88 3.60 9.53
CA ASN A 276 -8.84 4.30 10.37
C ASN A 276 -10.06 3.44 10.73
N ASN A 277 -9.97 2.12 10.62
CA ASN A 277 -11.03 1.16 10.95
C ASN A 277 -12.38 1.48 10.28
N LEU A 278 -12.36 2.06 9.08
CA LEU A 278 -13.54 2.51 8.34
C LEU A 278 -14.43 3.52 9.12
N GLU A 279 -13.85 4.24 10.08
CA GLU A 279 -14.57 5.28 10.83
C GLU A 279 -14.58 6.61 10.07
N LYS A 280 -15.77 7.03 9.62
CA LYS A 280 -15.97 8.27 8.84
C LYS A 280 -15.32 9.49 9.50
N ASN A 281 -15.57 9.68 10.79
CA ASN A 281 -15.09 10.84 11.53
C ASN A 281 -13.55 10.88 11.60
N LYS A 282 -12.89 9.73 11.77
CA LYS A 282 -11.43 9.65 11.78
C LYS A 282 -10.84 10.03 10.44
N ILE A 283 -11.41 9.50 9.35
CA ILE A 283 -10.99 9.81 7.98
C ILE A 283 -11.17 11.30 7.68
N GLN A 284 -12.31 11.88 8.05
CA GLN A 284 -12.59 13.30 7.82
C GLN A 284 -11.70 14.22 8.66
N ASN A 285 -11.35 13.82 9.89
CA ASN A 285 -10.43 14.56 10.75
C ASN A 285 -8.99 14.60 10.20
N LEU A 286 -8.62 13.67 9.30
CA LEU A 286 -7.36 13.72 8.56
C LEU A 286 -7.39 14.74 7.40
N GLY A 287 -8.51 15.44 7.20
CA GLY A 287 -8.73 16.37 6.09
C GLY A 287 -9.23 15.71 4.81
N CYS A 288 -9.57 14.42 4.85
CA CYS A 288 -10.17 13.73 3.70
C CYS A 288 -11.63 14.11 3.51
N SER A 289 -12.04 14.27 2.26
CA SER A 289 -13.41 14.59 1.86
C SER A 289 -13.80 13.88 0.56
N GLY A 290 -15.10 13.82 0.28
CA GLY A 290 -15.62 13.27 -0.97
C GLY A 290 -16.62 12.13 -0.76
N SER A 291 -17.49 11.95 -1.76
CA SER A 291 -18.62 11.02 -1.70
C SER A 291 -18.22 9.54 -1.67
N TYR A 292 -17.01 9.22 -2.12
CA TYR A 292 -16.51 7.84 -2.12
C TYR A 292 -16.35 7.29 -0.71
N ILE A 293 -16.04 8.15 0.27
CA ILE A 293 -15.92 7.77 1.68
C ILE A 293 -17.23 7.13 2.18
N ASP A 294 -18.36 7.77 1.87
CA ASP A 294 -19.67 7.28 2.27
C ASP A 294 -20.02 5.95 1.61
N SER A 295 -19.67 5.77 0.34
CA SER A 295 -19.95 4.53 -0.38
C SER A 295 -19.14 3.34 0.18
N VAL A 296 -17.87 3.54 0.53
CA VAL A 296 -17.05 2.50 1.16
C VAL A 296 -17.61 2.11 2.53
N ILE A 297 -17.88 3.09 3.39
CA ILE A 297 -18.36 2.85 4.76
C ILE A 297 -19.76 2.22 4.75
N THR A 298 -20.66 2.71 3.90
CA THR A 298 -22.02 2.14 3.76
C THR A 298 -21.94 0.70 3.28
N SER A 299 -21.09 0.41 2.29
CA SER A 299 -20.90 -0.94 1.77
C SER A 299 -20.37 -1.90 2.84
N TYR A 300 -19.45 -1.43 3.68
CA TYR A 300 -18.92 -2.20 4.81
C TYR A 300 -19.97 -2.52 5.86
N ASN A 301 -20.70 -1.52 6.33
CA ASN A 301 -21.76 -1.71 7.32
C ASN A 301 -22.83 -2.70 6.82
N ARG A 302 -23.15 -2.65 5.52
CA ARG A 302 -24.11 -3.58 4.91
C ARG A 302 -23.61 -5.02 4.92
N MET A 303 -22.32 -5.26 4.71
CA MET A 303 -21.75 -6.61 4.78
C MET A 303 -21.68 -7.16 6.20
N GLN A 304 -21.46 -6.31 7.21
CA GLN A 304 -21.54 -6.77 8.61
C GLN A 304 -22.96 -7.16 9.04
N SER A 305 -23.98 -6.60 8.39
CA SER A 305 -25.39 -6.86 8.71
C SER A 305 -25.99 -8.10 8.03
N GLN A 306 -25.22 -8.79 7.17
CA GLN A 306 -25.60 -10.03 6.48
C GLN A 306 -24.97 -11.25 7.15
#